data_AF-A0A4U3AC89-F1
#
_entry.id   AF-A0A4U3AC89-F1
#
_cell.length_a   1.000
_cell.length_b   1.000
_cell.length_c   1.000
_cell.angle_alpha   90.00
_cell.angle_beta   90.00
_cell.angle_gamma   90.00
#
_symmetry.space_group_name_H-M   'P 1'
#
loop_
_entity.id
_entity.type
_entity.pdbx_description
1 polymer ?
#
loop_
_entity_poly.entity_id
_entity_poly.type
_entity_poly.pdbx_seq_one_letter_code
_entity_poly.pdbx_strand_id
1 'polypeptide(L)'
;EDFKGKNDSNKIQSAINKAESSKIKTVLLDDKKYKITSPIIVKKGVKLLFGYGTQFVVEGNFRVLEVEKNASIEGAYIVINEPTFNSEVIYLDGKNKYYNTWHKTQIKDINIINWTETNKGTGISLYSGGKENEISFINFENIKVVGMETGVKLVAKKPQSGHAWINANRFMNFSLEDCVN
;
A
#
# COMPACT_ATOMS: atom_id res chain seq x y z
N GLU A 1 -5.81 -11.55 17.11
CA GLU A 1 -5.36 -10.86 18.36
C GLU A 1 -4.04 -11.40 18.98
N ASP A 2 -3.22 -12.15 18.24
CA ASP A 2 -2.11 -12.92 18.82
C ASP A 2 -0.81 -12.13 19.07
N PHE A 3 -0.78 -10.85 18.67
CA PHE A 3 0.43 -10.03 18.70
C PHE A 3 0.29 -8.86 19.66
N LYS A 4 1.33 -8.67 20.49
CA LYS A 4 1.42 -7.57 21.45
C LYS A 4 1.89 -6.29 20.75
N GLY A 5 1.38 -5.15 21.19
CA GLY A 5 1.74 -3.83 20.69
C GLY A 5 0.95 -2.74 21.40
N LYS A 6 1.51 -1.52 21.43
CA LYS A 6 0.89 -0.37 22.12
C LYS A 6 -0.39 0.12 21.44
N ASN A 7 -0.45 -0.02 20.13
CA ASN A 7 -1.59 0.34 19.28
C ASN A 7 -1.73 -0.68 18.14
N ASP A 8 -2.79 -0.55 17.36
CA ASP A 8 -3.10 -1.47 16.27
C ASP A 8 -1.99 -1.51 15.20
N SER A 9 -1.46 -0.36 14.78
CA SER A 9 -0.33 -0.30 13.84
C SER A 9 0.86 -1.14 14.32
N ASN A 10 1.23 -1.03 15.60
CA ASN A 10 2.35 -1.79 16.17
C ASN A 10 2.06 -3.30 16.26
N LYS A 11 0.81 -3.68 16.58
CA LYS A 11 0.41 -5.09 16.61
C LYS A 11 0.47 -5.71 15.21
N ILE A 12 -0.06 -5.01 14.21
CA ILE A 12 -0.05 -5.43 12.80
C ILE A 12 1.39 -5.55 12.30
N GLN A 13 2.24 -4.53 12.55
CA GLN A 13 3.64 -4.58 12.14
C GLN A 13 4.38 -5.75 12.79
N SER A 14 4.10 -6.03 14.08
CA SER A 14 4.69 -7.16 14.80
C SER A 14 4.27 -8.52 14.20
N ALA A 15 3.02 -8.65 13.78
CA ALA A 15 2.53 -9.82 13.06
C ALA A 15 3.23 -10.02 11.71
N ILE A 16 3.39 -8.93 10.94
CA ILE A 16 4.10 -8.94 9.66
C ILE A 16 5.56 -9.33 9.85
N ASN A 17 6.25 -8.75 10.84
CA ASN A 17 7.65 -9.08 11.14
C ASN A 17 7.80 -10.56 11.52
N LYS A 18 6.85 -11.12 12.28
CA LYS A 18 6.86 -12.55 12.60
C LYS A 18 6.62 -13.41 11.36
N ALA A 19 5.69 -13.02 10.49
CA ALA A 19 5.40 -13.76 9.25
C ALA A 19 6.60 -13.78 8.30
N GLU A 20 7.32 -12.65 8.18
CA GLU A 20 8.54 -12.53 7.38
C GLU A 20 9.58 -13.59 7.78
N SER A 21 9.79 -13.81 9.09
CA SER A 21 10.76 -14.78 9.60
C SER A 21 10.21 -16.21 9.74
N SER A 22 8.94 -16.47 9.43
CA SER A 22 8.29 -17.76 9.67
C SER A 22 7.95 -18.52 8.38
N LYS A 23 7.45 -19.76 8.51
CA LYS A 23 6.89 -20.51 7.38
C LYS A 23 5.50 -20.02 6.96
N ILE A 24 4.75 -19.42 7.89
CA ILE A 24 3.42 -18.85 7.63
C ILE A 24 3.63 -17.43 7.12
N LYS A 25 3.28 -17.22 5.85
CA LYS A 25 3.53 -15.96 5.14
C LYS A 25 2.31 -15.05 5.05
N THR A 26 1.15 -15.49 5.55
CA THR A 26 -0.08 -14.70 5.51
C THR A 26 -0.37 -14.16 6.91
N VAL A 27 -0.56 -12.85 7.01
CA VAL A 27 -1.12 -12.19 8.18
C VAL A 27 -2.59 -11.90 7.86
N LEU A 28 -3.49 -12.56 8.56
CA LEU A 28 -4.93 -12.30 8.48
C LEU A 28 -5.30 -11.25 9.53
N LEU A 29 -6.05 -10.23 9.11
CA LEU A 29 -6.67 -9.25 9.99
C LEU A 29 -8.09 -9.68 10.35
N ASP A 30 -8.45 -9.49 11.61
CA ASP A 30 -9.78 -9.81 12.15
C ASP A 30 -10.82 -8.79 11.65
N ASP A 31 -12.09 -9.19 11.56
CA ASP A 31 -13.19 -8.32 11.12
C ASP A 31 -13.50 -7.21 12.14
N LYS A 32 -12.75 -6.11 12.07
CA LYS A 32 -12.94 -4.92 12.89
C LYS A 32 -12.27 -3.67 12.30
N LYS A 33 -12.54 -2.54 12.94
CA LYS A 33 -11.85 -1.28 12.68
C LYS A 33 -10.51 -1.25 13.42
N TYR A 34 -9.43 -1.02 12.69
CA TYR A 34 -8.10 -0.79 13.23
C TYR A 34 -7.75 0.69 13.12
N LYS A 35 -7.32 1.28 14.24
CA LYS A 35 -6.85 2.67 14.27
C LYS A 35 -5.38 2.73 13.85
N ILE A 36 -5.12 3.26 12.66
CA ILE A 36 -3.79 3.30 12.08
C ILE A 36 -3.16 4.66 12.35
N THR A 37 -2.13 4.69 13.18
CA THR A 37 -1.45 5.93 13.63
C THR A 37 0.03 5.99 13.24
N SER A 38 0.51 4.96 12.54
CA SER A 38 1.88 4.92 12.01
C SER A 38 1.93 4.05 10.76
N PRO A 39 2.97 4.21 9.91
CA PRO A 39 3.17 3.38 8.73
C PRO A 39 3.17 1.88 9.04
N ILE A 40 2.65 1.10 8.09
CA ILE A 40 2.74 -0.36 8.08
C ILE A 40 3.53 -0.78 6.84
N ILE A 41 4.62 -1.50 7.06
CA ILE A 41 5.48 -2.03 6.00
C ILE A 41 5.14 -3.50 5.80
N VAL A 42 4.52 -3.85 4.67
CA VAL A 42 4.26 -5.24 4.28
C VAL A 42 5.56 -5.83 3.74
N LYS A 43 6.19 -6.65 4.59
CA LYS A 43 7.54 -7.18 4.37
C LYS A 43 7.62 -8.18 3.22
N LYS A 44 8.81 -8.27 2.63
CA LYS A 44 9.10 -9.16 1.51
C LYS A 44 8.55 -10.58 1.73
N GLY A 45 7.73 -11.04 0.80
CA GLY A 45 7.17 -12.39 0.82
C GLY A 45 6.04 -12.60 1.82
N VAL A 46 5.50 -11.54 2.43
CA VAL A 46 4.34 -11.58 3.32
C VAL A 46 3.08 -11.11 2.57
N LYS A 47 1.97 -11.83 2.75
CA LYS A 47 0.64 -11.39 2.34
C LYS A 47 -0.09 -10.80 3.54
N LEU A 48 -0.55 -9.55 3.42
CA LEU A 48 -1.49 -8.94 4.36
C LEU A 48 -2.92 -9.13 3.81
N LEU A 49 -3.71 -9.97 4.47
CA LEU A 49 -5.07 -10.30 4.07
C LEU A 49 -6.06 -9.66 5.05
N PHE A 50 -6.95 -8.84 4.51
CA PHE A 50 -8.02 -8.21 5.28
C PHE A 50 -9.22 -9.15 5.34
N GLY A 51 -9.82 -9.29 6.51
CA GLY A 51 -11.14 -9.91 6.65
C GLY A 51 -12.23 -9.03 6.01
N TYR A 52 -13.40 -9.62 5.73
CA TYR A 52 -14.50 -8.93 5.05
C TYR A 52 -14.97 -7.66 5.77
N GLY A 53 -15.02 -7.69 7.10
CA GLY A 53 -15.39 -6.56 7.95
C GLY A 53 -14.22 -5.71 8.42
N THR A 54 -13.00 -5.97 7.91
CA THR A 54 -11.79 -5.24 8.32
C THR A 54 -11.76 -3.86 7.70
N GLN A 55 -11.50 -2.85 8.53
CA GLN A 55 -11.31 -1.48 8.09
C GLN A 55 -10.08 -0.86 8.73
N PHE A 56 -9.25 -0.19 7.93
CA PHE A 56 -8.24 0.72 8.44
C PHE A 56 -8.82 2.13 8.54
N VAL A 57 -8.76 2.74 9.73
CA VAL A 57 -9.07 4.14 9.96
C VAL A 57 -7.76 4.87 10.21
N VAL A 58 -7.33 5.67 9.23
CA VAL A 58 -6.04 6.36 9.26
C VAL A 58 -6.18 7.68 9.99
N GLU A 59 -5.41 7.83 11.07
CA GLU A 59 -5.33 9.03 11.90
C GLU A 59 -3.89 9.54 11.96
N GLY A 60 -3.54 10.39 10.99
CA GLY A 60 -2.24 11.04 10.90
C GLY A 60 -1.75 11.15 9.45
N ASN A 61 -0.79 12.05 9.23
CA ASN A 61 -0.22 12.30 7.91
C ASN A 61 1.09 11.53 7.72
N PHE A 62 0.99 10.30 7.19
CA PHE A 62 2.13 9.42 6.92
C PHE A 62 1.80 8.43 5.80
N ARG A 63 2.82 7.73 5.27
CA ARG A 63 2.61 6.66 4.29
C ARG A 63 1.94 5.46 4.96
N VAL A 64 0.71 5.14 4.55
CA VAL A 64 -0.11 4.18 5.29
C VAL A 64 0.43 2.76 5.13
N LEU A 65 0.57 2.30 3.89
CA LEU A 65 1.08 0.98 3.53
C LEU A 65 2.27 1.11 2.58
N GLU A 66 3.43 0.62 3.01
CA GLU A 66 4.60 0.42 2.14
C GLU A 66 4.73 -1.06 1.79
N VAL A 67 4.83 -1.39 0.50
CA VAL A 67 4.82 -2.79 0.03
C VAL A 67 6.18 -3.17 -0.53
N GLU A 68 6.88 -4.10 0.11
CA GLU A 68 8.16 -4.60 -0.38
C GLU A 68 7.98 -5.64 -1.51
N LYS A 69 9.06 -5.99 -2.20
CA LYS A 69 9.02 -7.01 -3.27
C LYS A 69 8.44 -8.34 -2.77
N ASN A 70 7.67 -9.04 -3.61
CA ASN A 70 6.98 -10.30 -3.28
C ASN A 70 5.95 -10.19 -2.14
N ALA A 71 5.69 -9.01 -1.59
CA ALA A 71 4.63 -8.81 -0.62
C ALA A 71 3.30 -8.53 -1.33
N SER A 72 2.17 -8.88 -0.72
CA SER A 72 0.86 -8.62 -1.31
C SER A 72 -0.15 -8.10 -0.29
N ILE A 73 -1.13 -7.35 -0.79
CA ILE A 73 -2.27 -6.86 -0.02
C ILE A 73 -3.54 -7.32 -0.72
N GLU A 74 -4.49 -7.84 0.05
CA GLU A 74 -5.78 -8.28 -0.47
C GLU A 74 -6.94 -7.90 0.45
N GLY A 75 -8.02 -7.38 -0.13
CA GLY A 75 -9.29 -7.13 0.55
C GLY A 75 -9.35 -5.84 1.38
N ALA A 76 -8.41 -4.92 1.19
CA ALA A 76 -8.28 -3.78 2.09
C ALA A 76 -9.39 -2.74 1.91
N TYR A 77 -10.03 -2.36 3.02
CA TYR A 77 -10.88 -1.17 3.09
C TYR A 77 -10.19 -0.11 3.96
N ILE A 78 -9.69 0.94 3.33
CA ILE A 78 -8.84 1.97 3.94
C ILE A 78 -9.56 3.30 3.89
N VAL A 79 -9.67 3.95 5.04
CA VAL A 79 -10.32 5.23 5.21
C VAL A 79 -9.35 6.25 5.76
N ILE A 80 -9.27 7.40 5.10
CA ILE A 80 -8.54 8.57 5.58
C ILE A 80 -9.50 9.40 6.45
N ASN A 81 -9.15 9.54 7.73
CA ASN A 81 -9.92 10.28 8.73
C ASN A 81 -9.08 11.41 9.35
N GLU A 82 -8.11 11.94 8.60
CA GLU A 82 -7.19 12.99 9.02
C GLU A 82 -7.24 14.16 8.01
N PRO A 83 -7.86 15.31 8.34
CA PRO A 83 -8.00 16.44 7.42
C PRO A 83 -6.68 17.04 6.92
N THR A 84 -5.58 16.80 7.64
CA THR A 84 -4.24 17.24 7.23
C THR A 84 -3.48 16.20 6.40
N PHE A 85 -4.09 15.05 6.11
CA PHE A 85 -3.47 13.99 5.33
C PHE A 85 -3.07 14.51 3.95
N ASN A 86 -1.79 14.39 3.62
CA ASN A 86 -1.25 14.72 2.32
C ASN A 86 -0.05 13.81 2.02
N SER A 87 -0.29 12.51 2.12
CA SER A 87 0.71 11.46 1.95
C SER A 87 0.15 10.36 1.04
N GLU A 88 0.93 9.31 0.80
CA GLU A 88 0.53 8.16 0.00
C GLU A 88 -0.15 7.07 0.83
N VAL A 89 -1.26 6.49 0.35
CA VAL A 89 -1.95 5.40 1.04
C VAL A 89 -1.25 4.07 0.77
N ILE A 90 -1.03 3.70 -0.50
CA ILE A 90 -0.22 2.54 -0.89
C ILE A 90 1.01 3.04 -1.64
N TYR A 91 2.19 2.75 -1.12
CA TYR A 91 3.47 3.20 -1.66
C TYR A 91 4.39 2.03 -2.00
N LEU A 92 4.95 2.07 -3.21
CA LEU A 92 5.97 1.15 -3.68
C LEU A 92 7.22 1.92 -4.10
N ASP A 93 8.37 1.43 -3.63
CA ASP A 93 9.68 2.07 -3.85
C ASP A 93 10.56 1.16 -4.70
N GLY A 94 10.97 1.64 -5.86
CA GLY A 94 11.78 0.91 -6.83
C GLY A 94 13.13 0.43 -6.28
N LYS A 95 13.58 0.94 -5.12
CA LYS A 95 14.74 0.38 -4.39
C LYS A 95 14.56 -1.11 -4.05
N ASN A 96 13.31 -1.57 -3.93
CA ASN A 96 13.00 -2.95 -3.56
C ASN A 96 13.22 -3.94 -4.72
N LYS A 97 13.23 -3.45 -5.96
CA LYS A 97 13.38 -4.21 -7.21
C LYS A 97 12.32 -5.31 -7.35
N TYR A 98 11.23 -4.99 -8.03
CA TYR A 98 10.08 -5.86 -8.28
C TYR A 98 10.20 -6.66 -9.60
N TYR A 99 11.33 -6.57 -10.30
CA TYR A 99 11.61 -7.09 -11.64
C TYR A 99 11.48 -8.60 -11.74
N ASN A 100 10.55 -9.06 -12.58
CA ASN A 100 10.32 -10.42 -13.13
C ASN A 100 8.86 -10.88 -12.88
N THR A 101 8.22 -11.39 -13.94
CA THR A 101 6.85 -11.95 -13.93
C THR A 101 6.59 -13.07 -12.91
N TRP A 102 7.64 -13.68 -12.35
CA TRP A 102 7.51 -14.70 -11.30
C TRP A 102 7.33 -14.09 -9.89
N HIS A 103 7.48 -12.78 -9.74
CA HIS A 103 7.26 -12.11 -8.46
C HIS A 103 5.78 -12.07 -8.09
N LYS A 104 5.53 -12.24 -6.79
CA LYS A 104 4.18 -12.41 -6.24
C LYS A 104 3.58 -11.09 -5.74
N THR A 105 4.19 -9.95 -6.08
CA THR A 105 3.70 -8.66 -5.64
C THR A 105 2.35 -8.38 -6.30
N GLN A 106 1.31 -8.28 -5.49
CA GLN A 106 -0.06 -8.07 -5.97
C GLN A 106 -0.82 -7.18 -4.99
N ILE A 107 -1.56 -6.23 -5.54
CA ILE A 107 -2.44 -5.32 -4.80
C ILE A 107 -3.85 -5.56 -5.34
N LYS A 108 -4.72 -6.15 -4.53
CA LYS A 108 -6.00 -6.69 -5.03
C LYS A 108 -7.17 -6.38 -4.10
N ASP A 109 -8.33 -6.08 -4.69
CA ASP A 109 -9.60 -5.87 -3.99
C ASP A 109 -9.46 -4.77 -2.92
N ILE A 110 -9.09 -3.56 -3.37
CA ILE A 110 -8.77 -2.42 -2.49
C ILE A 110 -9.81 -1.31 -2.64
N ASN A 111 -10.30 -0.80 -1.51
CA ASN A 111 -11.05 0.44 -1.43
C ASN A 111 -10.25 1.47 -0.61
N ILE A 112 -9.99 2.63 -1.19
CA ILE A 112 -9.37 3.78 -0.53
C ILE A 112 -10.38 4.93 -0.58
N ILE A 113 -10.76 5.45 0.59
CA ILE A 113 -11.77 6.51 0.70
C ILE A 113 -11.25 7.62 1.59
N ASN A 114 -11.31 8.85 1.10
CA ASN A 114 -11.10 10.03 1.93
C ASN A 114 -12.42 10.50 2.54
N TRP A 115 -12.62 10.28 3.84
CA TRP A 115 -13.83 10.75 4.55
C TRP A 115 -13.75 12.20 5.01
N THR A 116 -12.61 12.85 4.81
CA THR A 116 -12.42 14.22 5.29
C THR A 116 -12.91 15.27 4.31
N GLU A 117 -13.29 14.87 3.09
CA GLU A 117 -13.73 15.77 2.00
C GLU A 117 -12.69 16.84 1.62
N THR A 118 -11.43 16.65 2.02
CA THR A 118 -10.34 17.59 1.69
C THR A 118 -9.76 17.36 0.30
N ASN A 119 -10.08 16.23 -0.33
CA ASN A 119 -9.49 15.73 -1.56
C ASN A 119 -7.95 15.71 -1.57
N LYS A 120 -7.28 15.65 -0.41
CA LYS A 120 -5.81 15.63 -0.33
C LYS A 120 -5.22 14.23 -0.41
N GLY A 121 -3.93 14.16 -0.74
CA GLY A 121 -3.12 12.94 -0.69
C GLY A 121 -3.20 12.07 -1.94
N THR A 122 -2.44 10.97 -1.95
CA THR A 122 -2.34 10.07 -3.09
C THR A 122 -2.81 8.66 -2.74
N GLY A 123 -3.70 8.07 -3.54
CA GLY A 123 -4.17 6.70 -3.35
C GLY A 123 -3.04 5.68 -3.51
N ILE A 124 -2.50 5.55 -4.73
CA ILE A 124 -1.40 4.62 -5.02
C ILE A 124 -0.22 5.39 -5.62
N SER A 125 0.98 5.16 -5.10
CA SER A 125 2.20 5.79 -5.60
C SER A 125 3.32 4.79 -5.85
N LEU A 126 3.86 4.83 -7.06
CA LEU A 126 5.02 4.07 -7.49
C LEU A 126 6.16 5.07 -7.72
N TYR A 127 7.24 4.94 -6.97
CA TYR A 127 8.40 5.82 -7.08
C TYR A 127 9.66 5.04 -7.41
N SER A 128 10.38 5.47 -8.45
CA SER A 128 11.69 4.93 -8.81
C SER A 128 12.67 6.07 -9.12
N GLY A 129 13.85 6.11 -8.48
CA GLY A 129 14.78 7.23 -8.68
C GLY A 129 16.25 6.96 -8.38
N GLY A 130 16.60 5.78 -7.88
CA GLY A 130 17.99 5.35 -7.65
C GLY A 130 18.55 4.56 -8.84
N LYS A 131 19.87 4.35 -8.83
CA LYS A 131 20.55 3.52 -9.83
C LYS A 131 20.00 2.09 -9.84
N GLU A 132 19.48 1.65 -10.98
CA GLU A 132 18.82 0.36 -11.18
C GLU A 132 17.64 0.13 -10.23
N ASN A 133 16.97 1.21 -9.78
CA ASN A 133 15.68 1.10 -9.12
C ASN A 133 14.62 0.83 -10.17
N GLU A 134 13.69 -0.07 -9.87
CA GLU A 134 12.59 -0.32 -10.79
C GLU A 134 11.35 -0.87 -10.11
N ILE A 135 10.20 -0.64 -10.76
CA ILE A 135 8.92 -1.22 -10.39
C ILE A 135 8.28 -1.78 -11.67
N SER A 136 8.28 -3.11 -11.80
CA SER A 136 7.76 -3.76 -12.99
C SER A 136 6.90 -4.99 -12.69
N PHE A 137 5.98 -5.30 -13.63
CA PHE A 137 5.15 -6.52 -13.62
C PHE A 137 4.22 -6.70 -12.42
N ILE A 138 3.83 -5.61 -11.75
CA ILE A 138 2.89 -5.66 -10.63
C ILE A 138 1.47 -5.59 -11.15
N ASN A 139 0.59 -6.40 -10.55
CA ASN A 139 -0.84 -6.34 -10.77
C ASN A 139 -1.53 -5.52 -9.67
N PHE A 140 -2.31 -4.55 -10.13
CA PHE A 140 -3.27 -3.77 -9.37
C PHE A 140 -4.66 -4.15 -9.86
N GLU A 141 -5.42 -4.88 -9.06
CA GLU A 141 -6.67 -5.53 -9.47
C GLU A 141 -7.82 -5.09 -8.58
N ASN A 142 -8.95 -4.69 -9.17
CA ASN A 142 -10.18 -4.32 -8.46
C ASN A 142 -9.92 -3.24 -7.40
N ILE A 143 -9.50 -2.05 -7.86
CA ILE A 143 -9.15 -0.94 -6.98
C ILE A 143 -10.13 0.20 -7.17
N LYS A 144 -10.60 0.74 -6.04
CA LYS A 144 -11.40 1.96 -5.99
C LYS A 144 -10.68 3.00 -5.14
N VAL A 145 -10.51 4.20 -5.68
CA VAL A 145 -9.98 5.36 -4.96
C VAL A 145 -10.99 6.49 -5.03
N VAL A 146 -11.43 6.98 -3.87
CA VAL A 146 -12.48 7.99 -3.73
C VAL A 146 -11.95 9.20 -2.96
N GLY A 147 -12.10 10.39 -3.54
CA GLY A 147 -11.83 11.66 -2.85
C GLY A 147 -10.35 11.90 -2.53
N MET A 148 -9.42 11.44 -3.37
CA MET A 148 -7.98 11.69 -3.23
C MET A 148 -7.51 12.68 -4.30
N GLU A 149 -6.50 13.51 -3.99
CA GLU A 149 -5.93 14.51 -4.93
C GLU A 149 -5.35 13.82 -6.15
N THR A 150 -4.70 12.68 -5.91
CA THR A 150 -4.12 11.85 -6.96
C THR A 150 -4.55 10.40 -6.73
N GLY A 151 -5.28 9.82 -7.68
CA GLY A 151 -5.64 8.41 -7.63
C GLY A 151 -4.43 7.48 -7.74
N VAL A 152 -3.65 7.65 -8.81
CA VAL A 152 -2.42 6.90 -9.09
C VAL A 152 -1.31 7.84 -9.50
N LYS A 153 -0.14 7.71 -8.89
CA LYS A 153 1.06 8.51 -9.14
C LYS A 153 2.23 7.62 -9.55
N LEU A 154 2.75 7.81 -10.76
CA LEU A 154 3.91 7.10 -11.27
C LEU A 154 5.06 8.09 -11.45
N VAL A 155 6.16 7.90 -10.72
CA VAL A 155 7.32 8.82 -10.77
C VAL A 155 8.60 8.03 -11.00
N ALA A 156 9.17 8.15 -12.20
CA ALA A 156 10.53 7.71 -12.50
C ALA A 156 11.45 8.94 -12.61
N LYS A 157 12.44 9.06 -11.73
CA LYS A 157 13.46 10.12 -11.77
C LYS A 157 14.77 9.57 -12.31
N LYS A 158 15.40 10.28 -13.24
CA LYS A 158 16.72 9.91 -13.76
C LYS A 158 17.77 9.97 -12.63
N PRO A 159 18.46 8.86 -12.30
CA PRO A 159 19.54 8.88 -11.32
C PRO A 159 20.80 9.54 -11.90
N GLN A 160 21.77 9.87 -11.03
CA GLN A 160 23.08 10.39 -11.47
C GLN A 160 23.85 9.40 -12.37
N SER A 161 23.64 8.09 -12.18
CA SER A 161 24.19 7.02 -13.02
C SER A 161 23.24 5.83 -13.09
N GLY A 162 23.31 5.08 -14.20
CA GLY A 162 22.39 3.97 -14.49
C GLY A 162 20.99 4.42 -14.86
N HIS A 163 20.01 3.55 -14.65
CA HIS A 163 18.61 3.80 -15.03
C HIS A 163 17.65 3.66 -13.86
N ALA A 164 16.49 4.29 -13.97
CA ALA A 164 15.36 4.06 -13.10
C ALA A 164 14.09 4.02 -13.96
N TRP A 165 13.22 3.05 -13.73
CA TRP A 165 12.01 2.91 -14.55
C TRP A 165 10.82 2.35 -13.75
N ILE A 166 9.64 2.59 -14.30
CA ILE A 166 8.38 1.96 -13.89
C ILE A 166 7.79 1.42 -15.19
N ASN A 167 7.63 0.10 -15.32
CA ASN A 167 7.30 -0.51 -16.62
C ASN A 167 6.42 -1.75 -16.47
N ALA A 168 5.57 -2.05 -17.46
CA ALA A 168 4.79 -3.29 -17.54
C ALA A 168 3.93 -3.63 -16.30
N ASN A 169 3.51 -2.62 -15.53
CA ASN A 169 2.54 -2.78 -14.45
C ASN A 169 1.12 -2.78 -15.04
N ARG A 170 0.21 -3.58 -14.47
CA ARG A 170 -1.17 -3.72 -14.95
C ARG A 170 -2.14 -3.17 -13.92
N PHE A 171 -3.03 -2.29 -14.37
CA PHE A 171 -4.14 -1.76 -13.59
C PHE A 171 -5.43 -2.29 -14.22
N MET A 172 -6.13 -3.19 -13.52
CA MET A 172 -7.30 -3.91 -14.01
C MET A 172 -8.47 -3.61 -13.07
N ASN A 173 -9.62 -3.24 -13.65
CA ASN A 173 -10.82 -2.83 -12.90
C ASN A 173 -10.50 -1.73 -11.86
N PHE A 174 -9.97 -0.62 -12.35
CA PHE A 174 -9.60 0.54 -11.55
C PHE A 174 -10.66 1.62 -11.66
N SER A 175 -11.15 2.13 -10.54
CA SER A 175 -12.14 3.21 -10.47
C SER A 175 -11.62 4.39 -9.66
N LEU A 176 -11.92 5.58 -10.18
CA LEU A 176 -11.67 6.86 -9.53
C LEU A 176 -13.03 7.54 -9.34
N GLU A 177 -13.31 7.96 -8.11
CA GLU A 177 -14.56 8.65 -7.76
C GLU A 177 -14.23 9.93 -6.98
N ASP A 178 -15.12 10.91 -7.05
CA ASP A 178 -14.93 12.23 -6.45
C ASP A 178 -13.62 12.90 -6.89
N CYS A 179 -13.41 12.93 -8.21
CA CYS A 179 -12.31 13.65 -8.83
C CYS A 179 -12.67 15.14 -8.97
N VAL A 180 -11.81 16.00 -8.43
CA VAL A 180 -11.97 17.45 -8.44
C VAL A 180 -10.82 18.12 -9.21
N ASN A 181 -11.00 19.40 -9.56
CA ASN A 181 -10.15 20.18 -10.46
C ASN A 181 -9.33 21.25 -9.73
#